data_AF-A0A6U4ETK5-F1
#
_entry.id   AF-A0A6U4ETK5-F1
#
_cell.length_a   1.000
_cell.length_b   1.000
_cell.length_c   1.000
_cell.angle_alpha   90.00
_cell.angle_beta   90.00
_cell.angle_gamma   90.00
#
_symmetry.space_group_name_H-M   'P 1'
#
loop_
_entity.id
_entity.type
_entity.pdbx_description
1 polymer ?
#
loop_
_entity_poly.entity_id
_entity_poly.type
_entity_poly.pdbx_seq_one_letter_code
_entity_poly.pdbx_strand_id
1 'polypeptide(L)'
;MFDSPRYVPALAKNLEAAGGVQLMVVSHKDDVAEMNKWKARFPDMQRVMHAADVRGEDRWPYIDMTGVEQQLTGDGPWELAPGVKVVHTPGHSAGSITLILSGSVTGGDGVAFTGDHLALSARLGRLDGFAAYGDDHKLQVGKS
;
A
#
# COMPACT_ATOMS: atom_id res chain seq x y z
N MET A 1 -5.50 -2.95 7.41
CA MET A 1 -4.36 -2.04 7.67
C MET A 1 -3.79 -1.62 6.33
N PHE A 2 -3.50 -0.34 6.15
CA PHE A 2 -2.88 0.19 4.93
C PHE A 2 -1.51 0.73 5.31
N ASP A 3 -0.48 0.33 4.57
CA ASP A 3 0.94 0.53 4.83
C ASP A 3 1.43 -0.05 6.17
N SER A 4 2.73 0.12 6.42
CA SER A 4 3.39 -0.38 7.63
C SER A 4 3.88 0.76 8.53
N PRO A 5 3.00 1.38 9.35
CA PRO A 5 3.44 2.28 10.40
C PRO A 5 4.42 1.58 11.34
N ARG A 6 5.23 2.40 11.99
CA ARG A 6 6.09 1.95 13.09
C ARG A 6 5.29 1.10 14.08
N TYR A 7 5.77 -0.10 14.32
CA TYR A 7 5.31 -1.00 15.35
C TYR A 7 5.44 -0.35 16.73
N VAL A 8 4.30 -0.19 17.37
CA VAL A 8 4.19 0.29 18.75
C VAL A 8 3.34 -0.73 19.53
N PRO A 9 3.85 -1.31 20.63
CA PRO A 9 3.11 -2.31 21.40
C PRO A 9 1.72 -1.85 21.86
N ALA A 10 1.59 -0.57 22.21
CA ALA A 10 0.30 0.02 22.59
C ALA A 10 -0.71 0.02 21.44
N LEU A 11 -0.27 0.37 20.22
CA LEU A 11 -1.12 0.32 19.03
C LEU A 11 -1.52 -1.13 18.72
N ALA A 12 -0.58 -2.06 18.80
CA ALA A 12 -0.86 -3.48 18.59
C ALA A 12 -1.93 -4.01 19.56
N LYS A 13 -1.84 -3.66 20.84
CA LYS A 13 -2.85 -4.02 21.84
C LYS A 13 -4.23 -3.44 21.51
N ASN A 14 -4.29 -2.19 21.05
CA ASN A 14 -5.55 -1.56 20.66
C ASN A 14 -6.18 -2.25 19.44
N LEU A 15 -5.37 -2.60 18.45
CA LEU A 15 -5.82 -3.33 17.26
C LEU A 15 -6.37 -4.71 17.64
N GLU A 16 -5.72 -5.43 18.56
CA GLU A 16 -6.23 -6.71 19.08
C GLU A 16 -7.58 -6.57 19.77
N ALA A 17 -7.72 -5.57 20.64
CA ALA A 17 -8.99 -5.29 21.31
C ALA A 17 -10.11 -4.94 20.31
N ALA A 18 -9.76 -4.42 19.12
CA ALA A 18 -10.68 -4.11 18.03
C ALA A 18 -10.96 -5.30 17.08
N GLY A 19 -10.48 -6.51 17.40
CA GLY A 19 -10.70 -7.71 16.58
C GLY A 19 -9.49 -8.15 15.75
N GLY A 20 -8.34 -7.51 15.94
CA GLY A 20 -7.08 -7.84 15.26
C GLY A 20 -7.00 -7.32 13.83
N VAL A 21 -5.96 -7.76 13.12
CA VAL A 21 -5.71 -7.37 11.72
C VAL A 21 -5.68 -8.62 10.85
N GLN A 22 -6.59 -8.70 9.87
CA GLN A 22 -6.65 -9.81 8.90
C GLN A 22 -5.91 -9.48 7.60
N LEU A 23 -5.84 -8.20 7.23
CA LEU A 23 -5.28 -7.76 5.96
C LEU A 23 -4.38 -6.53 6.16
N MET A 24 -3.18 -6.58 5.61
CA MET A 24 -2.27 -5.46 5.43
C MET A 24 -2.01 -5.27 3.94
N VAL A 25 -2.38 -4.11 3.40
CA VAL A 25 -2.07 -3.73 2.01
C VAL A 25 -0.96 -2.70 2.07
N VAL A 26 0.15 -2.93 1.36
CA VAL A 26 1.28 -1.99 1.34
C VAL A 26 1.37 -1.36 -0.04
N SER A 27 1.31 -0.04 -0.07
CA SER A 27 1.15 0.77 -1.28
C SER A 27 2.37 0.75 -2.19
N HIS A 28 3.57 0.78 -1.61
CA HIS A 28 4.85 0.69 -2.31
C HIS A 28 5.96 0.20 -1.38
N LYS A 29 7.12 -0.13 -1.96
CA LYS A 29 8.30 -0.65 -1.25
C LYS A 29 8.89 0.29 -0.19
N ASP A 30 8.51 1.57 -0.11
CA ASP A 30 9.11 2.52 0.84
C ASP A 30 8.43 2.42 2.23
N ASP A 31 7.16 2.02 2.26
CA ASP A 31 6.31 1.97 3.48
C ASP A 31 6.20 0.56 4.09
N VAL A 32 7.33 -0.12 4.14
CA VAL A 32 7.43 -1.55 4.53
C VAL A 32 8.07 -1.78 5.89
N ALA A 33 8.51 -0.71 6.57
CA ALA A 33 9.55 -0.72 7.60
C ALA A 33 9.40 -1.81 8.69
N GLU A 34 8.20 -2.00 9.26
CA GLU A 34 8.01 -2.93 10.38
C GLU A 34 6.94 -3.99 10.09
N MET A 35 6.69 -4.29 8.81
CA MET A 35 5.66 -5.25 8.39
C MET A 35 5.88 -6.64 8.98
N ASN A 36 7.14 -7.05 9.15
CA ASN A 36 7.51 -8.34 9.71
C ASN A 36 7.20 -8.41 11.22
N LYS A 37 7.33 -7.30 11.95
CA LYS A 37 6.93 -7.22 13.37
C LYS A 37 5.42 -7.29 13.52
N TRP A 38 4.69 -6.62 12.65
CA TRP A 38 3.22 -6.72 12.60
C TRP A 38 2.75 -8.13 12.26
N LYS A 39 3.36 -8.78 11.27
CA LYS A 39 3.08 -10.19 10.93
C LYS A 39 3.40 -11.15 12.08
N ALA A 40 4.50 -10.93 12.80
CA ALA A 40 4.81 -11.74 13.98
C ALA A 40 3.76 -11.57 15.10
N ARG A 41 3.16 -10.38 15.24
CA ARG A 41 2.10 -10.13 16.21
C ARG A 41 0.74 -10.69 15.77
N PHE A 42 0.44 -10.59 14.47
CA PHE A 42 -0.78 -11.06 13.83
C PHE A 42 -0.44 -12.16 12.80
N PRO A 43 -0.17 -13.40 13.23
CA PRO A 43 0.29 -14.46 12.34
C PRO A 43 -0.71 -14.79 11.23
N ASP A 44 -2.01 -14.62 11.46
CA ASP A 44 -3.07 -14.87 10.48
C ASP A 44 -3.27 -13.71 9.48
N MET A 45 -2.63 -12.56 9.72
CA MET A 45 -2.72 -11.40 8.83
C MET A 45 -2.08 -11.70 7.47
N GLN A 46 -2.81 -11.51 6.38
CA GLN A 46 -2.25 -11.55 5.03
C GLN A 46 -1.69 -10.19 4.63
N ARG A 47 -0.46 -10.16 4.12
CA ARG A 47 0.13 -8.98 3.49
C ARG A 47 -0.06 -9.05 1.98
N VAL A 48 -0.35 -7.90 1.39
CA VAL A 48 -0.56 -7.74 -0.04
C VAL A 48 0.35 -6.64 -0.56
N MET A 49 1.10 -6.94 -1.62
CA MET A 49 1.97 -6.01 -2.34
C MET A 49 1.92 -6.29 -3.83
N HIS A 50 2.26 -5.31 -4.67
CA HIS A 50 2.51 -5.61 -6.08
C HIS A 50 3.89 -6.26 -6.25
N ALA A 51 3.97 -7.32 -7.05
CA ALA A 51 5.20 -8.08 -7.28
C ALA A 51 6.34 -7.21 -7.83
N ALA A 52 6.02 -6.16 -8.58
CA ALA A 52 7.03 -5.23 -9.11
C ALA A 52 7.77 -4.45 -8.02
N ASP A 53 7.31 -4.45 -6.77
CA ASP A 53 7.96 -3.81 -5.61
C ASP A 53 8.51 -4.80 -4.58
N VAL A 54 8.23 -6.10 -4.73
CA VAL A 54 8.77 -7.15 -3.84
C VAL A 54 10.26 -7.35 -4.10
N ARG A 55 11.06 -7.35 -3.04
CA ARG A 55 12.52 -7.50 -3.04
C ARG A 55 12.96 -8.34 -1.84
N GLY A 56 14.16 -8.93 -1.93
CA GLY A 56 14.83 -9.55 -0.79
C GLY A 56 15.57 -8.53 0.08
N GLU A 57 16.14 -9.01 1.18
CA GLU A 57 16.95 -8.18 2.10
C GLU A 57 18.27 -7.68 1.49
N ASP A 58 18.69 -8.21 0.34
CA ASP A 58 19.91 -7.85 -0.38
C ASP A 58 19.83 -6.51 -1.11
N ARG A 59 18.64 -5.90 -1.18
CA ARG A 59 18.40 -4.63 -1.86
C ARG A 59 17.58 -3.71 -1.00
N TRP A 60 17.83 -2.40 -1.15
CA TRP A 60 16.98 -1.38 -0.55
C TRP A 60 15.49 -1.68 -0.81
N PRO A 61 14.61 -1.62 0.22
CA PRO A 61 14.78 -1.06 1.56
C PRO A 61 15.48 -1.98 2.61
N TYR A 62 16.13 -3.06 2.18
CA TYR A 62 16.85 -4.03 3.01
C TYR A 62 15.92 -4.76 3.99
N ILE A 63 14.71 -5.05 3.53
CA ILE A 63 13.68 -5.81 4.24
C ILE A 63 13.28 -6.95 3.33
N ASP A 64 13.28 -8.17 3.86
CA ASP A 64 12.76 -9.32 3.11
C ASP A 64 11.24 -9.21 2.97
N MET A 65 10.80 -8.94 1.74
CA MET A 65 9.40 -8.90 1.33
C MET A 65 9.00 -10.14 0.53
N THR A 66 9.92 -11.07 0.29
CA THR A 66 9.64 -12.27 -0.52
C THR A 66 8.61 -13.19 0.14
N GLY A 67 8.48 -13.11 1.47
CA GLY A 67 7.47 -13.81 2.26
C GLY A 67 6.09 -13.13 2.32
N VAL A 68 5.85 -12.04 1.56
CA VAL A 68 4.50 -11.44 1.46
C VAL A 68 3.51 -12.44 0.86
N GLU A 69 2.38 -12.62 1.54
CA GLU A 69 1.44 -13.71 1.27
C GLU A 69 0.72 -13.57 -0.08
N GLN A 70 0.44 -12.34 -0.52
CA GLN A 70 -0.18 -12.07 -1.82
C GLN A 70 0.64 -11.04 -2.60
N GLN A 71 1.26 -11.49 -3.70
CA GLN A 71 2.03 -10.65 -4.60
C GLN A 71 1.24 -10.46 -5.90
N LEU A 72 0.63 -9.28 -6.05
CA LEU A 72 -0.24 -8.94 -7.18
C LEU A 72 0.58 -8.76 -8.47
N THR A 73 0.01 -9.16 -9.60
CA THR A 73 0.60 -8.98 -10.94
C THR A 73 -0.45 -8.52 -11.93
N GLY A 74 -0.06 -7.64 -12.87
CA GLY A 74 -0.98 -7.01 -13.83
C GLY A 74 -1.49 -5.66 -13.31
N ASP A 75 -2.58 -5.16 -13.89
CA ASP A 75 -3.05 -3.79 -13.59
C ASP A 75 -4.28 -3.72 -12.66
N GLY A 76 -4.87 -4.88 -12.32
CA GLY A 76 -6.09 -4.95 -11.52
C GLY A 76 -7.35 -4.56 -12.32
N PRO A 77 -8.47 -4.23 -11.65
CA PRO A 77 -8.64 -4.21 -10.19
C PRO A 77 -8.65 -5.60 -9.56
N TRP A 78 -8.15 -5.71 -8.35
CA TRP A 78 -8.31 -6.90 -7.49
C TRP A 78 -9.25 -6.57 -6.35
N GLU A 79 -10.20 -7.45 -6.06
CA GLU A 79 -11.04 -7.36 -4.87
C GLU A 79 -10.43 -8.27 -3.80
N LEU A 80 -9.92 -7.65 -2.72
CA LEU A 80 -9.24 -8.35 -1.63
C LEU A 80 -10.22 -8.81 -0.55
N ALA A 81 -11.32 -8.09 -0.40
CA ALA A 81 -12.45 -8.39 0.47
C ALA A 81 -13.68 -7.64 -0.06
N PRO A 82 -14.92 -7.97 0.36
CA PRO A 82 -16.11 -7.26 -0.07
C PRO A 82 -15.97 -5.74 0.14
N GLY A 83 -15.98 -4.99 -0.97
CA GLY A 83 -15.84 -3.53 -0.95
C GLY A 83 -14.41 -3.00 -0.71
N VAL A 84 -13.39 -3.86 -0.71
CA VAL A 84 -11.97 -3.49 -0.63
C VAL A 84 -11.30 -3.88 -1.93
N LYS A 85 -11.04 -2.88 -2.78
CA LYS A 85 -10.40 -3.06 -4.09
C LYS A 85 -9.01 -2.47 -4.09
N VAL A 86 -8.16 -3.00 -4.96
CA VAL A 86 -6.83 -2.46 -5.25
C VAL A 86 -6.68 -2.31 -6.74
N VAL A 87 -6.04 -1.22 -7.17
CA VAL A 87 -5.67 -0.96 -8.57
C VAL A 87 -4.19 -0.65 -8.66
N HIS A 88 -3.56 -1.07 -9.75
CA HIS A 88 -2.18 -0.72 -10.03
C HIS A 88 -2.08 0.75 -10.45
N THR A 89 -1.23 1.50 -9.77
CA THR A 89 -1.03 2.93 -10.01
C THR A 89 0.47 3.23 -10.06
N PRO A 90 1.20 2.70 -11.06
CA PRO A 90 2.63 2.90 -11.18
C PRO A 90 2.95 4.39 -11.29
N GLY A 91 4.04 4.83 -10.66
CA GLY A 91 4.45 6.23 -10.68
C GLY A 91 5.49 6.55 -9.61
N HIS A 92 5.11 6.44 -8.34
CA HIS A 92 6.06 6.57 -7.22
C HIS A 92 7.06 5.40 -7.20
N SER A 93 6.58 4.20 -7.50
CA SER A 93 7.37 3.01 -7.77
C SER A 93 6.74 2.20 -8.91
N ALA A 94 7.48 1.23 -9.44
CA ALA A 94 6.98 0.34 -10.49
C ALA A 94 5.86 -0.59 -10.00
N GLY A 95 5.75 -0.83 -8.70
CA GLY A 95 4.68 -1.61 -8.07
C GLY A 95 3.73 -0.80 -7.20
N SER A 96 3.64 0.52 -7.39
CA SER A 96 2.72 1.35 -6.62
C SER A 96 1.26 0.93 -6.84
N ILE A 97 0.50 0.82 -5.76
CA ILE A 97 -0.93 0.47 -5.78
C ILE A 97 -1.77 1.44 -4.95
N THR A 98 -3.04 1.59 -5.34
CA THR A 98 -4.05 2.37 -4.61
C THR A 98 -5.15 1.45 -4.11
N LEU A 99 -5.52 1.57 -2.83
CA LEU A 99 -6.66 0.87 -2.24
C LEU A 99 -7.92 1.74 -2.34
N ILE A 100 -9.00 1.15 -2.81
CA ILE A 100 -10.33 1.76 -2.94
C ILE A 100 -11.27 1.03 -1.99
N LEU A 101 -11.79 1.75 -1.00
CA LEU A 101 -12.80 1.27 -0.07
C LEU A 101 -14.17 1.80 -0.50
N SER A 102 -15.14 0.90 -0.70
CA SER A 102 -16.53 1.27 -0.97
C SER A 102 -17.21 1.85 0.25
N GLY A 103 -17.99 2.91 0.05
CA GLY A 103 -18.70 3.61 1.12
C GLY A 103 -17.81 4.59 1.89
N SER A 104 -18.42 5.69 2.32
CA SER A 104 -17.77 6.74 3.11
C SER A 104 -18.65 7.12 4.29
N VAL A 105 -18.07 7.20 5.48
CA VAL A 105 -18.75 7.69 6.69
C VAL A 105 -18.90 9.22 6.71
N THR A 106 -18.30 9.91 5.73
CA THR A 106 -18.30 11.38 5.61
C THR A 106 -19.13 11.89 4.42
N GLY A 107 -19.84 11.00 3.71
CA GLY A 107 -20.50 11.27 2.43
C GLY A 107 -19.60 10.95 1.23
N GLY A 108 -20.19 10.57 0.09
CA GLY A 108 -19.50 10.11 -1.12
C GLY A 108 -19.53 8.60 -1.35
N ASP A 109 -19.04 8.14 -2.51
CA ASP A 109 -19.14 6.75 -2.96
C ASP A 109 -18.08 5.80 -2.34
N GLY A 110 -17.02 6.37 -1.74
CA GLY A 110 -15.91 5.59 -1.18
C GLY A 110 -14.73 6.44 -0.72
N VAL A 111 -13.63 5.76 -0.36
CA VAL A 111 -12.35 6.35 0.05
C VAL A 111 -11.21 5.72 -0.75
N ALA A 112 -10.27 6.53 -1.24
CA ALA A 112 -9.04 6.06 -1.88
C ALA A 112 -7.83 6.31 -0.97
N PHE A 113 -7.03 5.27 -0.73
CA PHE A 113 -5.75 5.33 -0.05
C PHE A 113 -4.65 5.14 -1.09
N THR A 114 -3.92 6.20 -1.40
CA THR A 114 -3.07 6.29 -2.60
C THR A 114 -1.58 6.03 -2.33
N GLY A 115 -1.18 5.85 -1.07
CA GLY A 115 0.23 5.99 -0.68
C GLY A 115 0.78 7.33 -1.19
N ASP A 116 1.99 7.30 -1.73
CA ASP A 116 2.63 8.46 -2.33
C ASP A 116 2.24 8.75 -3.80
N HIS A 117 1.27 8.00 -4.36
CA HIS A 117 0.82 8.24 -5.75
C HIS A 117 0.14 9.60 -5.93
N LEU A 118 -0.54 10.10 -4.89
CA LEU A 118 -1.28 11.36 -4.89
C LEU A 118 -1.10 12.02 -3.53
N ALA A 119 -0.64 13.27 -3.50
CA ALA A 119 -0.68 14.07 -2.28
C ALA A 119 -0.87 15.57 -2.58
N LEU A 120 -1.19 16.34 -1.55
CA LEU A 120 -1.40 17.78 -1.68
C LEU A 120 -0.07 18.48 -1.93
N SER A 121 0.08 19.10 -3.10
CA SER A 121 1.21 19.98 -3.40
C SER A 121 0.93 21.37 -2.81
N ALA A 122 1.54 21.67 -1.66
CA ALA A 122 1.42 22.99 -1.04
C ALA A 122 1.86 24.12 -1.98
N ARG A 123 2.83 23.85 -2.87
CA ARG A 123 3.31 24.79 -3.89
C ARG A 123 2.25 25.10 -4.95
N LEU A 124 1.49 24.10 -5.39
CA LEU A 124 0.49 24.26 -6.45
C LEU A 124 -0.93 24.51 -5.90
N GLY A 125 -1.14 24.35 -4.59
CA GLY A 125 -2.46 24.48 -3.96
C GLY A 125 -3.48 23.45 -4.42
N ARG A 126 -3.04 22.31 -4.94
CA ARG A 126 -3.89 21.22 -5.46
C ARG A 126 -3.29 19.85 -5.19
N LEU A 127 -4.11 18.81 -5.30
CA LEU A 127 -3.62 17.43 -5.37
C LEU A 127 -2.73 17.26 -6.61
N ASP A 128 -1.59 16.60 -6.41
CA ASP A 128 -0.60 16.34 -7.45
C ASP A 128 0.02 14.96 -7.24
N GLY A 129 0.60 14.39 -8.29
CA GLY A 129 1.34 13.12 -8.20
C GLY A 129 2.82 13.38 -7.92
N PHE A 130 3.42 12.60 -7.02
CA PHE A 130 4.86 12.69 -6.76
C PHE A 130 5.62 11.76 -7.70
N ALA A 131 6.13 12.33 -8.79
CA ALA A 131 7.13 11.65 -9.60
C ALA A 131 8.48 11.68 -8.86
N ALA A 132 9.06 10.53 -8.54
CA ALA A 132 10.47 10.50 -8.14
C ALA A 132 11.20 9.26 -8.67
N TYR A 133 12.28 9.53 -9.42
CA TYR A 133 13.28 8.64 -10.01
C TYR A 133 12.89 7.84 -11.26
N GLY A 134 12.69 8.55 -12.36
CA GLY A 134 12.79 7.99 -13.72
C GLY A 134 12.15 8.91 -14.73
N ASP A 135 12.92 9.40 -15.71
CA ASP A 135 12.46 10.33 -16.76
C ASP A 135 11.46 9.70 -17.76
N ASP A 136 10.80 8.60 -17.42
CA ASP A 136 9.82 7.94 -18.30
C ASP A 136 8.39 8.30 -17.92
N HIS A 137 7.95 9.43 -18.46
CA HIS A 137 6.57 9.90 -18.35
C HIS A 137 5.52 8.91 -18.88
N LYS A 138 5.88 7.92 -19.71
CA LYS A 138 4.93 6.92 -20.24
C LYS A 138 4.56 5.84 -19.22
N LEU A 139 5.34 5.69 -18.15
CA LEU A 139 5.03 4.79 -17.03
C LEU A 139 4.20 5.48 -15.93
N GLN A 140 4.21 6.82 -15.89
CA GLN A 140 3.56 7.62 -14.84
C GLN A 140 2.09 7.92 -15.13
N VAL A 141 1.71 8.01 -16.40
CA VAL A 141 0.32 8.04 -16.85
C VAL A 141 0.00 6.66 -17.40
N GLY A 142 -0.75 5.87 -16.62
CA GLY A 142 -1.26 4.57 -17.07
C GLY A 142 -1.75 4.68 -18.52
N LYS A 143 -1.25 3.78 -19.39
CA LYS A 143 -1.51 3.86 -20.83
C LYS A 143 -3.02 3.99 -21.07
N SER A 144 -3.42 5.14 -21.60
CA SER A 144 -4.72 5.38 -22.23
C SER A 144 -4.87 4.54 -23.49
#